data_AF-A0AAD7MN82-F1
#
_entry.id   AF-A0AAD7MN82-F1
#
_cell.length_a   1.000
_cell.length_b   1.000
_cell.length_c   1.000
_cell.angle_alpha   90.00
_cell.angle_beta   90.00
_cell.angle_gamma   90.00
#
_symmetry.space_group_name_H-M   'P 1'
#
loop_
_entity.id
_entity.type
_entity.pdbx_description
1 polymer ?
#
loop_
_entity_poly.entity_id
_entity_poly.type
_entity_poly.pdbx_seq_one_letter_code
_entity_poly.pdbx_strand_id
1 'polypeptide(L)' 'MSNHIVAMLGLVWGHTISYIHLATQLLQQDPTLVITLVQHSSMVAQMEAELSTCVYDTARLQIVRVGEKEYVSSFQFYLG' A
#
# COMPACT_ATOMS: atom_id res chain seq x y z
N MET A 1 17.97 1.18 -17.36
CA MET A 1 16.68 1.88 -17.18
C MET A 1 15.92 1.13 -16.10
N SER A 2 15.40 1.82 -15.07
CA SER A 2 14.57 1.18 -14.04
C SER A 2 13.10 1.23 -14.48
N ASN A 3 12.42 0.09 -14.48
CA ASN A 3 10.98 0.03 -14.73
C ASN A 3 10.26 0.37 -13.42
N HIS A 4 9.27 1.26 -13.46
CA HIS A 4 8.50 1.65 -12.27
C HIS A 4 7.00 1.49 -12.53
N ILE A 5 6.35 0.68 -11.71
CA ILE A 5 4.89 0.53 -11.70
C ILE A 5 4.33 1.25 -10.48
N VAL A 6 3.29 2.07 -10.69
CA VAL A 6 2.51 2.69 -9.62
C VAL A 6 1.07 2.24 -9.77
N ALA A 7 0.47 1.72 -8.70
CA ALA A 7 -0.89 1.21 -8.71
C ALA A 7 -1.67 1.67 -7.48
N MET A 8 -2.92 2.10 -7.69
CA MET A 8 -3.87 2.37 -6.62
C MET A 8 -4.80 1.17 -6.46
N LEU A 9 -4.83 0.59 -5.26
CA LEU A 9 -5.62 -0.60 -4.97
C LEU A 9 -7.01 -0.20 -4.48
N GLY A 10 -8.02 -0.97 -4.89
CA GLY A 10 -9.39 -0.78 -4.42
C GLY A 10 -9.60 -1.35 -3.02
N LEU A 11 -10.74 -0.99 -2.40
CA LEU A 11 -11.08 -1.43 -1.04
C LEU A 11 -11.53 -2.89 -0.92
N VAL A 12 -11.50 -3.64 -2.02
CA VAL A 12 -11.93 -5.04 -2.06
C VAL A 12 -10.71 -5.92 -1.82
N TRP A 13 -10.70 -6.65 -0.69
CA TRP A 13 -9.57 -7.49 -0.30
C TRP A 13 -9.19 -8.52 -1.36
N GLY A 14 -10.17 -9.17 -1.98
CA GLY A 14 -9.93 -10.16 -3.05
C GLY A 14 -9.12 -9.60 -4.23
N HIS A 15 -9.33 -8.34 -4.60
CA HIS A 15 -8.53 -7.69 -5.65
C HIS A 15 -7.14 -7.29 -5.13
N THR A 16 -7.06 -6.85 -3.88
CA THR A 16 -5.81 -6.44 -3.23
C THR A 16 -4.85 -7.62 -3.10
N ILE A 17 -5.31 -8.77 -2.59
CA ILE A 17 -4.47 -9.95 -2.39
C ILE A 17 -3.94 -10.52 -3.71
N SER A 18 -4.77 -10.61 -4.75
CA SER A 18 -4.31 -11.03 -6.07
C SER A 18 -3.24 -10.10 -6.63
N TYR A 19 -3.38 -8.79 -6.42
CA TYR A 19 -2.38 -7.82 -6.85
C TYR A 19 -1.08 -7.91 -6.04
N ILE A 20 -1.14 -8.18 -4.73
CA ILE A 20 0.04 -8.42 -3.89
C ILE A 20 0.87 -9.59 -4.43
N HIS A 21 0.23 -10.73 -4.73
CA HIS A 21 0.95 -11.89 -5.28
C HIS A 21 1.51 -11.62 -6.67
N LEU A 22 0.77 -10.91 -7.53
CA LEU A 22 1.29 -10.51 -8.84
C LEU A 22 2.51 -9.58 -8.70
N ALA A 23 2.44 -8.57 -7.84
CA ALA A 23 3.51 -7.61 -7.61
C ALA A 23 4.79 -8.31 -7.12
N THR A 24 4.66 -9.24 -6.17
CA THR A 24 5.81 -9.98 -5.64
C THR A 24 6.42 -10.92 -6.70
N GLN A 25 5.62 -11.56 -7.54
CA GLN A 25 6.11 -12.34 -8.69
C GLN A 25 6.85 -11.47 -9.71
N LEU A 26 6.31 -10.30 -10.06
CA LEU A 26 6.98 -9.37 -10.98
C LEU A 26 8.33 -8.89 -10.43
N LEU A 27 8.41 -8.59 -9.14
CA LEU A 27 9.66 -8.20 -8.48
C LEU A 27 10.71 -9.32 -8.47
N GLN A 28 10.29 -10.59 -8.47
CA GLN A 28 11.20 -11.73 -8.61
C GLN A 28 11.71 -11.89 -10.05
N GLN A 29 10.85 -11.62 -11.04
CA GLN A 29 11.19 -11.82 -12.46
C GLN A 29 12.04 -10.68 -13.04
N ASP A 30 11.81 -9.44 -12.61
CA ASP A 30 12.57 -8.27 -13.06
C ASP A 30 13.34 -7.65 -11.88
N PRO A 31 14.68 -7.80 -11.81
CA PRO A 31 15.49 -7.23 -10.73
C PRO A 31 15.60 -5.70 -10.81
N THR A 32 15.22 -5.09 -11.93
CA THR A 32 15.25 -3.62 -12.13
C THR A 32 13.90 -2.96 -11.84
N LEU A 33 12.86 -3.76 -11.59
CA LEU A 33 11.51 -3.29 -11.32
C LEU A 33 11.39 -2.75 -9.90
N VAL A 34 10.76 -1.58 -9.80
CA VAL A 34 10.28 -0.98 -8.56
C VAL A 34 8.76 -0.85 -8.64
N ILE A 35 8.06 -1.13 -7.54
CA ILE A 35 6.60 -1.04 -7.45
C ILE A 35 6.20 -0.13 -6.29
N THR A 36 5.27 0.78 -6.54
CA THR A 36 4.60 1.59 -5.51
C THR A 36 3.11 1.25 -5.48
N LEU A 37 2.63 0.80 -4.32
CA LEU A 37 1.24 0.47 -4.09
C LEU A 37 0.61 1.55 -3.20
N VAL A 38 -0.38 2.26 -3.74
CA VAL A 38 -1.18 3.22 -3.00
C VAL A 38 -2.41 2.50 -2.45
N GLN A 39 -2.57 2.50 -1.13
CA GLN A 39 -3.67 1.79 -0.47
C GLN A 39 -4.26 2.59 0.69
N HIS A 40 -5.57 2.43 0.90
CA HIS A 40 -6.28 3.06 2.00
C HIS A 40 -5.79 2.55 3.36
N SER A 41 -5.60 3.44 4.34
CA SER A 41 -5.00 3.12 5.65
C SER A 41 -5.69 1.95 6.37
N SER A 42 -7.00 1.79 6.20
CA SER A 42 -7.77 0.68 6.79
C SER A 42 -7.37 -0.71 6.29
N MET A 43 -6.67 -0.81 5.16
CA MET A 43 -6.25 -2.08 4.55
C MET A 43 -4.75 -2.33 4.62
N VAL A 44 -3.96 -1.30 4.95
CA VAL A 44 -2.50 -1.39 4.92
C VAL A 44 -1.98 -2.45 5.89
N ALA A 45 -2.52 -2.53 7.11
CA ALA A 45 -2.08 -3.54 8.09
C ALA A 45 -2.31 -4.98 7.58
N GLN A 46 -3.47 -5.24 6.96
CA GLN A 46 -3.77 -6.55 6.38
C GLN A 46 -2.87 -6.86 5.17
N MET A 47 -2.59 -5.85 4.35
CA MET A 47 -1.68 -5.94 3.21
C MET A 47 -0.22 -6.19 3.64
N GLU A 48 0.26 -5.51 4.68
CA GLU A 48 1.59 -5.72 5.26
C GLU A 48 1.72 -7.14 5.85
N ALA A 49 0.65 -7.63 6.51
CA ALA A 49 0.61 -9.00 7.01
C ALA A 49 0.71 -10.03 5.86
N GLU A 50 -0.04 -9.84 4.78
CA GLU A 50 0.03 -10.73 3.60
C GLU A 50 1.43 -10.68 2.96
N LEU A 51 1.96 -9.47 2.76
CA LEU A 51 3.29 -9.27 2.20
C LEU A 51 4.39 -9.91 3.04
N SER A 52 4.26 -9.99 4.37
CA SER A 52 5.25 -10.63 5.23
C SER A 52 5.46 -12.13 4.93
N THR A 53 4.50 -12.77 4.25
CA THR A 53 4.58 -14.19 3.86
C THR A 53 5.22 -14.40 2.48
N CYS A 54 5.42 -13.32 1.71
CA CYS A 54 5.92 -13.36 0.35
C CYS A 54 7.45 -13.18 0.30
N VAL A 55 8.10 -13.77 -0.71
CA VAL A 55 9.54 -13.57 -0.97
C VAL A 55 9.72 -12.48 -2.02
N TYR A 56 10.30 -11.34 -1.64
CA TYR A 56 10.63 -10.25 -2.56
C TYR A 56 11.67 -9.32 -1.92
N ASP A 57 12.26 -8.44 -2.72
CA ASP A 57 13.16 -7.39 -2.24
C ASP A 57 12.36 -6.21 -1.69
N THR A 58 12.39 -6.02 -0.38
CA THR A 58 11.62 -4.98 0.32
C THR A 58 12.06 -3.57 -0.06
N ALA A 59 13.29 -3.37 -0.55
CA ALA A 59 13.74 -2.05 -1.00
C ALA A 59 13.04 -1.59 -2.29
N ARG A 60 12.41 -2.53 -3.02
CA ARG A 60 11.79 -2.29 -4.32
C ARG A 60 10.26 -2.26 -4.29
N LEU A 61 9.65 -2.47 -3.13
CA LEU A 61 8.21 -2.34 -2.93
C LEU A 61 7.92 -1.25 -1.91
N GLN A 62 7.18 -0.22 -2.32
CA GLN A 62 6.74 0.86 -1.44
C GLN A 62 5.23 0.83 -1.27
N ILE A 63 4.76 1.07 -0.04
CA ILE A 63 3.34 1.21 0.26
C ILE A 63 3.08 2.66 0.67
N VAL A 64 2.22 3.34 -0.08
CA VAL A 64 1.76 4.69 0.24
C VAL A 64 0.37 4.58 0.86
N ARG A 65 0.26 5.04 2.11
CA ARG A 65 -0.99 5.03 2.88
C ARG A 65 -1.80 6.28 2.55
N VAL A 66 -3.09 6.13 2.28
CA VAL A 66 -4.01 7.25 2.01
C VAL A 66 -5.30 7.12 2.82
N GLY A 67 -5.99 8.24 3.08
CA GLY A 67 -7.28 8.23 3.76
C GLY A 67 -7.24 8.38 5.28
N GLU A 68 -6.08 8.68 5.88
CA GLU A 68 -6.05 9.29 7.22
C GLU A 68 -6.63 10.72 7.13
N LYS A 69 -7.90 10.88 7.49
CA LYS A 69 -8.41 12.17 7.97
C LYS A 69 -8.14 12.22 9.47
N GLU A 70 -7.16 13.00 9.89
CA GLU A 70 -7.17 13.53 11.25
C GLU A 70 -8.43 14.38 11.42
N TYR A 71 -9.42 13.86 12.14
CA TYR A 71 -10.51 14.69 12.65
C TYR A 71 -9.91 15.58 13.74
N VAL A 72 -9.45 16.76 13.38
CA VAL A 72 -9.11 17.80 14.36
C VAL A 72 -10.42 18.24 15.01
N SER A 73 -10.71 17.73 16.19
CA SER A 73 -11.87 18.12 17.00
C SER A 73 -11.63 19.47 17.68
N SER A 74 -11.49 20.55 16.91
CA SER A 74 -11.55 21.90 17.46
C SER A 74 -13.01 22.36 17.61
N PHE A 75 -13.71 21.79 18.59
CA PHE A 75 -14.93 22.41 19.15
C PHE A 75 -14.59 22.99 20.53
N GLN A 76 -13.95 24.16 20.53
CA GLN A 76 -13.99 25.06 21.68
C GLN A 76 -15.10 26.08 21.43
N PHE A 77 -16.28 25.85 22.00
CA PHE A 77 -17.22 26.93 22.23
C PHE A 77 -16.68 27.77 23.38
N TYR A 78 -16.12 28.93 23.07
CA TYR A 78 -16.00 30.03 24.03
C TYR A 78 -17.41 30.57 24.26
N LEU A 79 -17.99 30.25 25.41
CA LEU A 79 -19.08 31.04 25.99
C LEU A 79 -18.44 31.94 27.04
N GLY A 80 -18.27 33.21 26.67
CA GLY A 80 -18.08 34.31 27.62
C GLY A 80 -19.40 34.77 28.21
#